data_AF-A0A662M7P8-F1
#
_entry.id   AF-A0A662M7P8-F1
#
_cell.length_a   1.000
_cell.length_b   1.000
_cell.length_c   1.000
_cell.angle_alpha   90.00
_cell.angle_beta   90.00
_cell.angle_gamma   90.00
#
_symmetry.space_group_name_H-M   'P 1'
#
loop_
_entity.id
_entity.type
_entity.pdbx_description
1 polymer ?
#
loop_
_entity_poly.entity_id
_entity_poly.type
_entity_poly.pdbx_seq_one_letter_code
_entity_poly.pdbx_strand_id
1 'polypeptide(L)'
;MMPVNISKLAEHFVYKSKYIDIAQDMLREFIRFHRVQLSSDLRQALDIVKSYLHDFSIESKIYHISSSTIREFFNAFGWELEDARLELLGPDISTSFTSDDTKLLAVVHSPSGISSGEITLMKKDQDLSGKIVLITEDHRVNYLKAIEKGASGAIFARKTADTSAYPYFGLFISKDLLETKGIPAVTIPWSYAERIIKAIKRGEKISAII
;
A
#
# COMPACT_ATOMS: atom_id res chain seq x y z
N MET A 1 31.79 -25.46 -38.54
CA MET A 1 31.00 -25.52 -37.29
C MET A 1 32.00 -25.52 -36.14
N MET A 2 32.05 -24.49 -35.30
CA MET A 2 32.95 -24.51 -34.14
C MET A 2 32.38 -25.48 -33.09
N PRO A 3 33.19 -26.38 -32.51
CA PRO A 3 32.73 -27.26 -31.45
C PRO A 3 32.36 -26.42 -30.22
N VAL A 4 31.09 -26.53 -29.79
CA VAL A 4 30.62 -25.93 -28.54
C VAL A 4 31.25 -26.73 -27.40
N ASN A 5 32.06 -26.05 -26.58
CA ASN A 5 32.63 -26.66 -25.38
C ASN A 5 31.53 -26.81 -24.33
N ILE A 6 30.98 -28.02 -24.22
CA ILE A 6 29.85 -28.37 -23.36
C ILE A 6 30.14 -28.05 -21.88
N SER A 7 31.39 -28.20 -21.43
CA SER A 7 31.79 -27.88 -20.05
C SER A 7 31.69 -26.39 -19.76
N LYS A 8 32.17 -25.52 -20.66
CA LYS A 8 32.00 -24.06 -20.53
C LYS A 8 30.53 -23.63 -20.59
N LEU A 9 29.72 -24.31 -21.40
CA LEU A 9 28.29 -24.05 -21.50
C LEU A 9 27.58 -24.42 -20.18
N ALA A 10 27.92 -25.58 -19.59
CA ALA A 10 27.40 -26.03 -18.31
C ALA A 10 27.81 -25.10 -17.15
N GLU A 11 29.09 -24.68 -17.09
CA GLU A 11 29.56 -23.68 -16.12
C GLU A 11 28.78 -22.37 -16.24
N HIS A 12 28.52 -21.90 -17.47
CA HIS A 12 27.72 -20.69 -17.70
C HIS A 12 26.27 -20.86 -17.22
N PHE A 13 25.64 -22.02 -17.46
CA PHE A 13 24.29 -22.29 -16.98
C PHE A 13 24.22 -22.40 -15.44
N VAL A 14 25.17 -23.07 -14.81
CA VAL A 14 25.26 -23.17 -13.34
C VAL A 14 25.48 -21.80 -12.71
N TYR A 15 26.40 -21.00 -13.28
CA TYR A 15 26.65 -19.63 -12.86
C TYR A 15 25.38 -18.79 -12.99
N LYS A 16 24.72 -18.81 -14.15
CA LYS A 16 23.45 -18.10 -14.40
C LYS A 16 22.33 -18.53 -13.43
N SER A 17 22.20 -19.82 -13.13
CA SER A 17 21.25 -20.33 -12.15
C SER A 17 21.51 -19.75 -10.77
N LYS A 18 22.77 -19.73 -10.34
CA LYS A 18 23.16 -19.17 -9.04
C LYS A 18 22.74 -17.70 -8.89
N TYR A 19 22.96 -16.87 -9.90
CA TYR A 19 22.52 -15.46 -9.85
C TYR A 19 21.01 -15.27 -9.82
N ILE A 20 20.26 -16.18 -10.46
CA ILE A 20 18.81 -16.15 -10.40
C ILE A 20 18.34 -16.45 -8.98
N ASP A 21 18.90 -17.47 -8.33
CA ASP A 21 18.56 -17.83 -6.95
C ASP A 21 18.88 -16.68 -5.99
N ILE A 22 20.07 -16.10 -6.09
CA ILE A 22 20.49 -14.92 -5.32
C ILE A 22 19.53 -13.74 -5.53
N ALA A 23 19.18 -13.45 -6.79
CA ALA A 23 18.27 -12.35 -7.11
C ALA A 23 16.87 -12.59 -6.54
N GLN A 24 16.41 -13.84 -6.54
CA GLN A 24 15.13 -14.22 -5.94
C GLN A 24 15.16 -14.10 -4.42
N ASP A 25 16.25 -14.52 -3.76
CA ASP A 25 16.40 -14.40 -2.30
C ASP A 25 16.47 -12.93 -1.87
N MET A 26 17.28 -12.12 -2.56
CA MET A 26 17.31 -10.68 -2.35
C MET A 26 15.93 -10.06 -2.55
N LEU A 27 15.21 -10.45 -3.62
CA LEU A 27 13.86 -9.95 -3.87
C LEU A 27 12.90 -10.36 -2.75
N ARG A 28 12.94 -11.61 -2.29
CA ARG A 28 12.09 -12.14 -1.20
C ARG A 28 12.29 -11.38 0.12
N GLU A 29 13.50 -10.96 0.43
CA GLU A 29 13.78 -10.14 1.60
C GLU A 29 13.37 -8.69 1.37
N PHE A 30 13.73 -8.12 0.23
CA PHE A 30 13.49 -6.72 -0.13
C PHE A 30 12.00 -6.36 -0.22
N ILE A 31 11.14 -7.27 -0.69
CA ILE A 31 9.71 -6.99 -0.86
C ILE A 31 8.92 -6.91 0.45
N ARG A 32 9.52 -7.28 1.59
CA ARG A 32 8.87 -7.24 2.91
C ARG A 32 8.72 -5.82 3.47
N PHE A 33 9.48 -4.87 2.92
CA PHE A 33 9.55 -3.50 3.41
C PHE A 33 8.68 -2.55 2.60
N HIS A 34 8.03 -1.61 3.28
CA HIS A 34 7.46 -0.45 2.61
C HIS A 34 8.56 0.45 2.06
N ARG A 35 8.49 0.77 0.77
CA ARG A 35 9.46 1.65 0.12
C ARG A 35 8.99 3.10 0.10
N VAL A 36 8.36 3.52 1.21
CA VAL A 36 7.90 4.90 1.39
C VAL A 36 9.12 5.78 1.59
N GLN A 37 9.11 6.94 0.94
CA GLN A 37 10.22 7.88 1.04
C GLN A 37 10.45 8.30 2.49
N LEU A 38 11.72 8.40 2.90
CA LEU A 38 12.11 8.80 4.25
C LEU A 38 11.62 7.85 5.37
N SER A 39 11.18 6.63 5.04
CA SER A 39 10.82 5.60 6.03
C SER A 39 12.02 4.77 6.48
N SER A 40 11.90 4.20 7.69
CA SER A 40 12.81 3.24 8.28
C SER A 40 12.87 1.94 7.46
N ASP A 41 11.74 1.49 6.93
CA ASP A 41 11.62 0.33 6.06
C ASP A 41 12.45 0.50 4.76
N LEU A 42 12.44 1.69 4.15
CA LEU A 42 13.28 1.97 2.99
C LEU A 42 14.77 1.86 3.33
N ARG A 43 15.17 2.33 4.52
CA ARG A 43 16.56 2.23 4.97
C ARG A 43 16.99 0.77 5.19
N GLN A 44 16.13 -0.03 5.83
CA GLN A 44 16.36 -1.46 6.01
C GLN A 44 16.46 -2.19 4.65
N ALA A 45 15.59 -1.84 3.70
CA ALA A 45 15.64 -2.40 2.35
C ALA A 45 16.95 -2.04 1.62
N LEU A 46 17.49 -0.84 1.81
CA LEU A 46 18.79 -0.43 1.26
C LEU A 46 19.95 -1.20 1.91
N ASP A 47 19.89 -1.44 3.21
CA ASP A 47 20.92 -2.20 3.93
C ASP A 47 20.98 -3.65 3.44
N ILE A 48 19.84 -4.28 3.12
CA ILE A 48 19.78 -5.60 2.47
C ILE A 48 20.49 -5.57 1.13
N VAL A 49 20.13 -4.64 0.23
CA VAL A 49 20.77 -4.53 -1.09
C VAL A 49 22.28 -4.33 -0.94
N LYS A 50 22.71 -3.49 0.01
CA LYS A 50 24.13 -3.25 0.29
C LYS A 50 24.83 -4.52 0.77
N SER A 51 24.21 -5.31 1.64
CA SER A 51 24.75 -6.58 2.12
C SER A 51 24.96 -7.55 0.97
N TYR A 52 23.95 -7.72 0.11
CA TYR A 52 24.07 -8.58 -1.07
C TYR A 52 25.21 -8.11 -1.98
N LEU A 53 25.30 -6.82 -2.32
CA LEU A 53 26.40 -6.29 -3.14
C LEU A 53 27.77 -6.56 -2.51
N HIS A 54 27.90 -6.36 -1.20
CA HIS A 54 29.12 -6.64 -0.45
C HIS A 54 29.51 -8.12 -0.53
N ASP A 55 28.56 -9.04 -0.36
CA ASP A 55 28.80 -10.50 -0.42
C ASP A 55 29.27 -10.95 -1.81
N PHE A 56 28.97 -10.19 -2.86
CA PHE A 56 29.48 -10.37 -4.22
C PHE A 56 30.73 -9.54 -4.54
N SER A 57 31.38 -8.95 -3.52
CA SER A 57 32.56 -8.10 -3.68
C SER A 57 32.33 -6.89 -4.59
N ILE A 58 31.10 -6.40 -4.66
CA ILE A 58 30.72 -5.19 -5.41
C ILE A 58 30.75 -4.01 -4.44
N GLU A 59 31.64 -3.04 -4.69
CA GLU A 59 31.67 -1.80 -3.93
C GLU A 59 30.37 -1.01 -4.13
N SER A 60 29.76 -0.57 -3.03
CA SER A 60 28.53 0.21 -3.04
C SER A 60 28.61 1.39 -2.06
N LYS A 61 27.97 2.51 -2.42
CA LYS A 61 27.90 3.73 -1.63
C LYS A 61 26.44 4.16 -1.46
N ILE A 62 26.08 4.56 -0.25
CA ILE A 62 24.77 5.16 0.04
C ILE A 62 24.92 6.67 -0.04
N TYR A 63 24.15 7.29 -0.94
CA TYR A 63 24.07 8.74 -1.05
C TYR A 63 22.91 9.26 -0.22
N HIS A 64 23.18 10.23 0.66
CA HIS A 64 22.17 10.89 1.47
C HIS A 64 21.72 12.16 0.77
N ILE A 65 20.45 12.19 0.35
CA ILE A 65 19.81 13.36 -0.26
C ILE A 65 18.94 14.02 0.81
N SER A 66 19.11 15.33 1.04
CA SER A 66 18.30 16.04 2.04
C SER A 66 16.86 16.21 1.56
N SER A 67 15.92 16.22 2.50
CA SER A 67 14.51 16.47 2.23
C SER A 67 14.25 17.86 1.63
N SER A 68 15.11 18.85 1.93
CA SER A 68 15.05 20.19 1.34
C SER A 68 15.28 20.19 -0.18
N THR A 69 16.14 19.30 -0.69
CA THR A 69 16.39 19.16 -2.13
C THR A 69 15.22 18.46 -2.85
N ILE A 70 14.47 17.61 -2.14
CA ILE A 70 13.36 16.82 -2.71
C ILE A 70 12.04 17.63 -2.70
N ARG A 71 11.88 18.55 -1.73
CA ARG A 71 10.66 19.37 -1.54
C ARG A 71 10.20 20.13 -2.78
N GLU A 72 11.11 20.52 -3.67
CA GLU A 72 10.76 21.27 -4.89
C GLU A 72 9.97 20.43 -5.91
N PHE A 73 10.05 19.10 -5.83
CA PHE A 73 9.43 18.20 -6.83
C PHE A 73 8.31 17.31 -6.27
N PHE A 74 8.30 17.02 -4.96
CA PHE A 74 7.33 16.09 -4.36
C PHE A 74 6.91 16.50 -2.94
N ASN A 75 5.63 16.27 -2.61
CA ASN A 75 5.12 16.27 -1.23
C ASN A 75 5.67 15.05 -0.47
N ALA A 76 6.99 14.98 -0.30
CA ALA A 76 7.69 13.87 0.34
C ALA A 76 7.90 14.17 1.82
N PHE A 77 7.26 13.40 2.69
CA PHE A 77 7.51 13.38 4.13
C PHE A 77 7.56 11.93 4.60
N GLY A 78 8.30 11.68 5.68
CA GLY A 78 8.41 10.35 6.27
C GLY A 78 7.08 9.90 6.87
N TRP A 79 6.83 8.60 6.80
CA TRP A 79 5.65 7.97 7.37
C TRP A 79 5.98 6.53 7.75
N GLU A 80 5.56 6.16 8.96
CA GLU A 80 5.74 4.85 9.54
C GLU A 80 4.37 4.29 9.89
N LEU A 81 4.14 3.02 9.55
CA LEU A 81 2.96 2.30 10.00
C LEU A 81 3.28 1.63 11.33
N GLU A 82 2.53 1.99 12.38
CA GLU A 82 2.59 1.30 13.68
C GLU A 82 1.61 0.11 13.71
N ASP A 83 0.32 0.36 13.47
CA ASP A 83 -0.75 -0.64 13.38
C ASP A 83 -1.86 -0.10 12.45
N ALA A 84 -2.62 -0.99 11.83
CA ALA A 84 -3.86 -0.71 11.16
C ALA A 84 -4.81 -1.90 11.30
N ARG A 85 -6.09 -1.60 11.51
CA ARG A 85 -7.15 -2.61 11.60
C ARG A 85 -8.34 -2.18 10.77
N LEU A 86 -9.09 -3.16 10.30
CA LEU A 86 -10.37 -2.94 9.65
C LEU A 86 -11.30 -4.07 10.04
N GLU A 87 -12.43 -3.74 10.64
CA GLU A 87 -13.53 -4.67 10.87
C GLU A 87 -14.67 -4.32 9.92
N LEU A 88 -15.22 -5.33 9.24
CA LEU A 88 -16.41 -5.21 8.40
C LEU A 88 -17.55 -6.02 9.02
N LEU A 89 -18.70 -5.37 9.19
CA LEU A 89 -19.88 -5.94 9.84
C LEU A 89 -21.12 -5.74 8.98
N GLY A 90 -21.85 -6.81 8.70
CA GLY A 90 -23.09 -6.80 7.94
C GLY A 90 -23.72 -8.20 7.88
N PRO A 91 -24.91 -8.35 7.27
CA PRO A 91 -25.67 -9.61 7.29
C PRO A 91 -24.87 -10.82 6.80
N ASP A 92 -24.15 -10.67 5.68
CA ASP A 92 -23.34 -11.73 5.05
C ASP A 92 -21.83 -11.40 5.03
N ILE A 93 -21.41 -10.42 5.83
CA ILE A 93 -20.02 -9.96 5.92
C ILE A 93 -19.67 -9.78 7.38
N SER A 94 -18.85 -10.68 7.91
CA SER A 94 -18.18 -10.51 9.19
C SER A 94 -16.72 -10.91 8.98
N THR A 95 -15.83 -9.93 8.92
CA THR A 95 -14.40 -10.18 8.71
C THR A 95 -13.58 -9.05 9.32
N SER A 96 -12.38 -9.39 9.77
CA SER A 96 -11.39 -8.45 10.28
C SER A 96 -10.10 -8.56 9.48
N PHE A 97 -9.38 -7.45 9.36
CA PHE A 97 -8.06 -7.35 8.75
C PHE A 97 -7.12 -6.60 9.67
N THR A 98 -5.84 -6.97 9.64
CA THR A 98 -4.79 -6.29 10.41
C THR A 98 -3.54 -6.08 9.54
N SER A 99 -2.77 -5.03 9.86
CA SER A 99 -1.46 -4.79 9.26
C SER A 99 -0.43 -5.87 9.59
N ASP A 100 -0.68 -6.70 10.62
CA ASP A 100 0.15 -7.86 10.95
C ASP A 100 0.14 -8.91 9.83
N ASP A 101 -1.01 -9.09 9.16
CA ASP A 101 -1.14 -9.97 7.99
C ASP A 101 -0.52 -9.33 6.75
N THR A 102 -0.76 -8.03 6.57
CA THR A 102 -0.22 -7.26 5.46
C THR A 102 -0.22 -5.77 5.74
N LYS A 103 0.96 -5.15 5.71
CA LYS A 103 1.09 -3.70 5.88
C LYS A 103 0.37 -2.90 4.77
N LEU A 104 0.03 -3.54 3.64
CA LEU A 104 -0.75 -2.93 2.55
C LEU A 104 -2.19 -2.58 2.96
N LEU A 105 -2.67 -3.05 4.12
CA LEU A 105 -3.93 -2.63 4.69
C LEU A 105 -4.01 -1.11 4.87
N ALA A 106 -2.93 -0.45 5.30
CA ALA A 106 -2.93 1.00 5.46
C ALA A 106 -2.63 1.70 4.12
N VAL A 107 -3.38 2.76 3.81
CA VAL A 107 -3.00 3.66 2.72
C VAL A 107 -1.77 4.45 3.15
N VAL A 108 -0.72 4.50 2.33
CA VAL A 108 0.49 5.27 2.63
C VAL A 108 0.12 6.75 2.83
N HIS A 109 0.65 7.33 3.90
CA HIS A 109 0.33 8.68 4.39
C HIS A 109 -1.09 8.86 4.94
N SER A 110 -1.83 7.78 5.19
CA SER A 110 -3.06 7.87 6.00
C SER A 110 -2.73 8.52 7.35
N PRO A 111 -3.51 9.52 7.80
CA PRO A 111 -3.46 9.98 9.18
C PRO A 111 -3.84 8.84 10.13
N SER A 112 -3.39 8.95 11.37
CA SER A 112 -3.88 8.11 12.46
C SER A 112 -5.29 8.54 12.87
N GLY A 113 -6.06 7.61 13.43
CA GLY A 113 -7.39 7.88 13.92
C GLY A 113 -8.23 6.61 13.97
N ILE A 114 -9.36 6.70 14.67
CA ILE A 114 -10.36 5.63 14.73
C ILE A 114 -11.63 6.15 14.09
N SER A 115 -12.24 5.35 13.23
CA SER A 115 -13.48 5.69 12.56
C SER A 115 -14.46 4.53 12.63
N SER A 116 -15.71 4.80 12.96
CA SER A 116 -16.78 3.81 12.94
C SER A 116 -18.00 4.40 12.25
N GLY A 117 -18.56 3.66 11.30
CA GLY A 117 -19.71 4.15 10.54
C GLY A 117 -20.26 3.15 9.52
N GLU A 118 -21.42 3.48 8.96
CA GLU A 118 -21.97 2.78 7.81
C GLU A 118 -21.11 3.06 6.57
N ILE A 119 -20.79 2.02 5.81
CA ILE A 119 -20.07 2.12 4.55
C ILE A 119 -21.04 2.58 3.47
N THR A 120 -20.67 3.63 2.74
CA THR A 120 -21.44 4.13 1.59
C THR A 120 -20.57 4.28 0.36
N LEU A 121 -21.22 4.17 -0.81
CA LEU A 121 -20.68 4.69 -2.06
C LEU A 121 -20.95 6.18 -2.12
N MET A 122 -19.98 6.97 -2.56
CA MET A 122 -20.15 8.40 -2.70
C MET A 122 -21.06 8.73 -3.88
N LYS A 123 -22.15 9.46 -3.62
CA LYS A 123 -23.04 10.02 -4.65
C LYS A 123 -22.87 11.55 -4.76
N LYS A 124 -23.35 12.11 -5.87
CA LYS A 124 -23.45 13.55 -6.05
C LYS A 124 -24.36 14.13 -4.96
N ASP A 125 -23.91 15.22 -4.32
CA ASP A 125 -24.64 15.98 -3.29
C ASP A 125 -25.09 15.19 -2.03
N GLN A 126 -24.44 14.05 -1.77
CA GLN A 126 -24.65 13.27 -0.55
C GLN A 126 -23.87 13.82 0.64
N ASP A 127 -24.54 13.94 1.79
CA ASP A 127 -23.91 14.12 3.11
C ASP A 127 -23.25 12.82 3.59
N LEU A 128 -21.97 12.93 3.94
CA LEU A 128 -21.12 11.82 4.36
C LEU A 128 -20.76 11.90 5.85
N SER A 129 -21.36 12.82 6.61
CA SER A 129 -21.15 12.97 8.05
C SER A 129 -21.25 11.64 8.81
N GLY A 130 -20.13 11.23 9.42
CA GLY A 130 -20.03 9.99 10.21
C GLY A 130 -20.04 8.69 9.39
N LYS A 131 -19.90 8.76 8.06
CA LYS A 131 -19.87 7.59 7.18
C LYS A 131 -18.45 7.26 6.74
N ILE A 132 -18.24 5.98 6.47
CA ILE A 132 -17.02 5.49 5.84
C ILE A 132 -17.27 5.34 4.34
N VAL A 133 -16.39 5.90 3.51
CA VAL A 133 -16.59 5.92 2.06
C VAL A 133 -15.76 4.83 1.40
N LEU A 134 -16.41 3.97 0.61
CA LEU A 134 -15.70 3.04 -0.29
C LEU A 134 -15.34 3.77 -1.59
N ILE A 135 -14.04 3.87 -1.86
CA ILE A 135 -13.45 4.59 -3.01
C ILE A 135 -12.79 3.58 -3.96
N THR A 136 -13.34 3.46 -5.17
CA THR A 136 -12.89 2.47 -6.16
C THR A 136 -12.17 3.06 -7.36
N GLU A 137 -12.25 4.37 -7.53
CA GLU A 137 -11.72 5.14 -8.66
C GLU A 137 -11.36 6.56 -8.21
N ASP A 138 -10.55 7.25 -9.02
CA ASP A 138 -10.07 8.62 -8.77
C ASP A 138 -9.66 8.86 -7.31
N HIS A 139 -8.90 7.91 -6.75
CA HIS A 139 -8.74 7.73 -5.30
C HIS A 139 -8.40 9.01 -4.53
N ARG A 140 -7.42 9.76 -5.01
CA ARG A 140 -7.00 11.02 -4.39
C ARG A 140 -8.10 12.08 -4.44
N VAL A 141 -8.74 12.26 -5.61
CA VAL A 141 -9.79 13.26 -5.81
C VAL A 141 -11.00 12.92 -4.95
N ASN A 142 -11.41 11.66 -4.95
CA ASN A 142 -12.58 11.21 -4.20
C ASN A 142 -12.34 11.17 -2.70
N TYR A 143 -11.11 10.95 -2.25
CA TYR A 143 -10.74 11.08 -0.85
C TYR A 143 -10.83 12.53 -0.36
N LEU A 144 -10.33 13.48 -1.14
CA LEU A 144 -10.49 14.91 -0.81
C LEU A 144 -11.96 15.33 -0.77
N LYS A 145 -12.77 14.89 -1.75
CA LYS A 145 -14.22 15.12 -1.74
C LYS A 145 -14.92 14.48 -0.54
N ALA A 146 -14.47 13.31 -0.09
CA ALA A 146 -15.01 12.64 1.08
C ALA A 146 -14.75 13.46 2.35
N ILE A 147 -13.53 13.97 2.51
CA ILE A 147 -13.17 14.90 3.60
C ILE A 147 -14.09 16.14 3.58
N GLU A 148 -14.22 16.79 2.43
CA GLU A 148 -15.05 18.00 2.27
C GLU A 148 -16.53 17.78 2.64
N LYS A 149 -17.00 16.54 2.46
CA LYS A 149 -18.39 16.12 2.74
C LYS A 149 -18.59 15.52 4.14
N GLY A 150 -17.57 15.55 5.00
CA GLY A 150 -17.67 15.10 6.39
C GLY A 150 -17.55 13.59 6.62
N ALA A 151 -17.03 12.84 5.64
CA ALA A 151 -16.72 11.42 5.84
C ALA A 151 -15.79 11.26 7.06
N SER A 152 -16.00 10.19 7.83
CA SER A 152 -15.17 9.91 9.01
C SER A 152 -14.00 8.98 8.70
N GLY A 153 -14.02 8.29 7.56
CA GLY A 153 -12.99 7.34 7.15
C GLY A 153 -13.15 6.91 5.69
N ALA A 154 -12.14 6.25 5.14
CA ALA A 154 -12.16 5.80 3.76
C ALA A 154 -11.59 4.39 3.60
N ILE A 155 -12.21 3.62 2.70
CA ILE A 155 -11.76 2.30 2.28
C ILE A 155 -11.45 2.36 0.79
N PHE A 156 -10.24 1.99 0.40
CA PHE A 156 -9.77 2.04 -0.97
C PHE A 156 -9.78 0.64 -1.57
N ALA A 157 -10.26 0.53 -2.81
CA ALA A 157 -10.18 -0.70 -3.58
C ALA A 157 -9.84 -0.39 -5.04
N ARG A 158 -9.30 -1.37 -5.77
CA ARG A 158 -8.95 -1.21 -7.19
C ARG A 158 -9.50 -2.35 -8.02
N LYS A 159 -10.46 -2.05 -8.91
CA LYS A 159 -11.08 -3.04 -9.80
C LYS A 159 -10.11 -3.67 -10.81
N THR A 160 -9.08 -2.94 -11.22
CA THR A 160 -8.11 -3.39 -12.23
C THR A 160 -6.97 -4.24 -11.68
N ALA A 161 -6.90 -4.41 -10.35
CA ALA A 161 -5.91 -5.28 -9.72
C ALA A 161 -6.41 -6.73 -9.63
N ASP A 162 -5.53 -7.65 -9.25
CA ASP A 162 -5.92 -8.99 -8.84
C ASP A 162 -6.99 -8.89 -7.73
N THR A 163 -8.05 -9.69 -7.86
CA THR A 163 -9.22 -9.59 -6.99
C THR A 163 -8.98 -9.97 -5.53
N SER A 164 -7.92 -10.73 -5.27
CA SER A 164 -7.51 -11.20 -3.94
C SER A 164 -6.40 -10.37 -3.33
N ALA A 165 -5.71 -9.55 -4.13
CA ALA A 165 -4.57 -8.76 -3.66
C ALA A 165 -4.98 -7.44 -3.02
N TYR A 166 -4.23 -7.04 -2.00
CA TYR A 166 -4.30 -5.68 -1.46
C TYR A 166 -3.66 -4.69 -2.44
N PRO A 167 -4.38 -3.65 -2.86
CA PRO A 167 -3.80 -2.65 -3.74
C PRO A 167 -2.89 -1.71 -2.94
N TYR A 168 -1.66 -1.49 -3.44
CA TYR A 168 -0.76 -0.51 -2.84
C TYR A 168 -1.16 0.91 -3.26
N PHE A 169 -1.52 1.75 -2.29
CA PHE A 169 -1.95 3.14 -2.47
C PHE A 169 -1.14 4.09 -1.60
N GLY A 170 -0.96 5.31 -2.11
CA GLY A 170 -0.56 6.46 -1.31
C GLY A 170 -1.45 7.65 -1.60
N LEU A 171 -1.69 8.50 -0.59
CA LEU A 171 -2.57 9.66 -0.73
C LEU A 171 -1.94 10.77 -1.60
N PHE A 172 -0.63 10.97 -1.49
CA PHE A 172 0.11 12.06 -2.14
C PHE A 172 -0.49 13.46 -1.89
N ILE A 173 -0.96 13.69 -0.68
CA ILE A 173 -1.55 14.95 -0.19
C ILE A 173 -0.52 15.65 0.71
N SER A 174 -0.58 16.97 0.82
CA SER A 174 0.30 17.72 1.72
C SER A 174 0.10 17.29 3.18
N LYS A 175 1.21 17.25 3.93
CA LYS A 175 1.22 16.90 5.35
C LYS A 175 0.23 17.76 6.15
N ASP A 176 0.29 19.08 5.96
CA ASP A 176 -0.56 20.04 6.70
C ASP A 176 -2.06 19.77 6.50
N LEU A 177 -2.48 19.38 5.29
CA LEU A 177 -3.89 19.05 5.03
C LEU A 177 -4.29 17.73 5.71
N LEU A 178 -3.40 16.74 5.69
CA LEU A 178 -3.64 15.45 6.31
C LEU A 178 -3.72 15.55 7.83
N GLU A 179 -2.86 16.35 8.46
CA GLU A 179 -2.86 16.56 9.91
C GLU A 179 -4.08 17.36 10.41
N THR A 180 -4.65 18.24 9.56
CA THR A 180 -5.75 19.11 9.97
C THR A 180 -7.13 18.60 9.59
N LYS A 181 -7.24 17.87 8.47
CA LYS A 181 -8.53 17.45 7.89
C LYS A 181 -8.53 16.01 7.38
N GLY A 182 -7.39 15.34 7.39
CA GLY A 182 -7.31 13.97 6.88
C GLY A 182 -8.18 13.02 7.72
N ILE A 183 -8.59 11.91 7.10
CA ILE A 183 -9.39 10.86 7.72
C ILE A 183 -8.66 9.53 7.57
N PRO A 184 -8.77 8.60 8.53
CA PRO A 184 -8.09 7.31 8.42
C PRO A 184 -8.53 6.57 7.16
N ALA A 185 -7.56 6.01 6.45
CA ALA A 185 -7.74 5.37 5.16
C ALA A 185 -7.03 4.01 5.08
N VAL A 186 -7.81 2.98 4.76
CA VAL A 186 -7.34 1.60 4.59
C VAL A 186 -7.66 1.07 3.21
N THR A 187 -7.10 -0.08 2.85
CA THR A 187 -7.33 -0.76 1.57
C THR A 187 -7.94 -2.13 1.78
N ILE A 188 -8.72 -2.59 0.81
CA ILE A 188 -9.22 -3.97 0.76
C ILE A 188 -9.04 -4.57 -0.63
N PRO A 189 -8.94 -5.90 -0.74
CA PRO A 189 -9.03 -6.59 -2.03
C PRO A 189 -10.36 -6.31 -2.73
N TRP A 190 -10.33 -6.32 -4.06
CA TRP A 190 -11.53 -6.03 -4.86
C TRP A 190 -12.68 -7.02 -4.59
N SER A 191 -12.37 -8.27 -4.28
CA SER A 191 -13.37 -9.29 -3.91
C SER A 191 -14.24 -8.85 -2.72
N TYR A 192 -13.67 -8.19 -1.72
CA TYR A 192 -14.42 -7.63 -0.59
C TYR A 192 -15.19 -6.37 -0.98
N ALA A 193 -14.57 -5.45 -1.72
CA ALA A 193 -15.23 -4.24 -2.20
C ALA A 193 -16.46 -4.58 -3.06
N GLU A 194 -16.36 -5.58 -3.93
CA GLU A 194 -17.46 -6.04 -4.76
C GLU A 194 -18.62 -6.59 -3.93
N ARG A 195 -18.32 -7.38 -2.88
CA ARG A 195 -19.34 -7.88 -1.93
C ARG A 195 -20.07 -6.73 -1.24
N ILE A 196 -19.32 -5.75 -0.74
CA ILE A 196 -19.87 -4.54 -0.09
C ILE A 196 -20.76 -3.76 -1.08
N ILE A 197 -20.30 -3.53 -2.31
CA ILE A 197 -21.08 -2.85 -3.35
C ILE A 197 -22.38 -3.60 -3.65
N LYS A 198 -22.33 -4.93 -3.78
CA LYS A 198 -23.51 -5.76 -4.03
C LYS A 198 -24.51 -5.68 -2.88
N ALA A 199 -24.04 -5.75 -1.63
CA ALA A 199 -24.86 -5.60 -0.43
C ALA A 199 -25.56 -4.22 -0.38
N ILE A 200 -24.80 -3.14 -0.54
CA ILE A 200 -25.35 -1.76 -0.55
C ILE A 200 -26.41 -1.61 -1.65
N LYS A 201 -26.18 -2.18 -2.85
CA LYS A 201 -27.15 -2.15 -3.95
C LYS A 201 -28.45 -2.92 -3.66
N ARG A 202 -28.41 -3.93 -2.79
CA ARG A 202 -29.60 -4.65 -2.30
C ARG A 202 -30.31 -3.93 -1.15
N GLY A 203 -29.75 -2.81 -0.67
CA GLY A 203 -30.28 -2.07 0.48
C GLY A 203 -29.80 -2.60 1.83
N GLU A 204 -28.82 -3.50 1.84
CA GLU A 204 -28.20 -3.97 3.08
C GLU A 204 -27.24 -2.92 3.63
N LYS A 205 -27.16 -2.87 4.96
CA LYS A 205 -26.22 -2.00 5.68
C LYS A 205 -24.98 -2.79 6.03
N ILE A 206 -23.84 -2.26 5.62
CA ILE A 206 -22.52 -2.74 6.04
C ILE A 206 -21.87 -1.62 6.84
N SER A 207 -21.34 -1.93 8.00
CA SER A 207 -20.59 -1.03 8.86
C SER A 207 -19.11 -1.40 8.82
N ALA A 208 -18.26 -0.41 9.07
CA ALA A 208 -16.84 -0.62 9.26
C ALA A 208 -16.34 0.07 10.54
N ILE A 209 -15.29 -0.50 11.12
CA ILE A 209 -14.44 0.14 12.11
C ILE A 209 -13.02 0.13 11.54
N ILE A 210 -12.43 1.32 11.39
CA ILE A 210 -11.05 1.55 10.96
C ILE A 210 -10.26 2.03 12.18
#